data_AF-A0A8C6K4B9-F1
#
_entry.id   AF-A0A8C6K4B9-F1
#
_cell.length_a   1.000
_cell.length_b   1.000
_cell.length_c   1.000
_cell.angle_alpha   90.00
_cell.angle_beta   90.00
_cell.angle_gamma   90.00
#
_symmetry.space_group_name_H-M   'P 1'
#
loop_
_entity.id
_entity.type
_entity.pdbx_description
1 polymer ?
#
loop_
_entity_poly.entity_id
_entity_poly.type
_entity_poly.pdbx_seq_one_letter_code
_entity_poly.pdbx_strand_id
1 'polypeptide(L)'
;MAAVASRHGRGGGRGGRTLLSACGRGGERMEPVVLERFLSPGKGSGLRARRRVRPGELLYRAEPFAYVVTKEQLGSVCEHCLRRNEHLHRCSQCKVAKYCGKSCQKEAWLDHKQECRCLKSSEPNFPPDSVRLAGRIVFKLLRQSVCHSERLYSFSDLQSNIEQLSEEMKDGLRHLAHTLQLYLKAEIQDASHLPPAIDFFQIFTKALFTMVQINPNCSHFFDVGYFST
;
A
#
# COMPACT_ATOMS: atom_id res chain seq x y z
N MET A 1 -14.46 5.22 -10.17
CA MET A 1 -13.75 5.99 -11.21
C MET A 1 -12.33 5.48 -11.28
N ALA A 2 -11.92 4.90 -12.41
CA ALA A 2 -10.57 4.38 -12.60
C ALA A 2 -9.58 5.54 -12.72
N ALA A 3 -8.47 5.49 -11.99
CA ALA A 3 -7.35 6.39 -12.20
C ALA A 3 -6.73 6.07 -13.57
N VAL A 4 -6.98 6.95 -14.56
CA VAL A 4 -6.41 6.83 -15.90
C VAL A 4 -4.94 7.23 -15.84
N ALA A 5 -4.04 6.26 -16.03
CA ALA A 5 -2.65 6.54 -16.32
C ALA A 5 -2.55 7.05 -17.77
N SER A 6 -2.41 8.37 -17.93
CA SER A 6 -2.23 9.00 -19.23
C SER A 6 -0.87 8.60 -19.82
N ARG A 7 -0.88 7.93 -20.97
CA ARG A 7 0.29 7.80 -21.86
C ARG A 7 0.56 9.17 -22.48
N HIS A 8 1.82 9.60 -22.62
CA HIS A 8 2.30 10.27 -23.84
C HIS A 8 3.84 10.45 -23.84
N GLY A 9 4.41 10.33 -25.06
CA GLY A 9 5.47 11.20 -25.55
C GLY A 9 6.92 10.81 -25.27
N ARG A 10 7.62 10.30 -26.29
CA ARG A 10 9.09 10.19 -26.33
C ARG A 10 9.75 11.57 -26.19
N GLY A 11 10.69 11.71 -25.26
CA GLY A 11 11.56 12.88 -25.12
C GLY A 11 12.73 12.55 -24.18
N GLY A 12 13.94 12.55 -24.70
CA GLY A 12 15.14 12.07 -24.01
C GLY A 12 15.69 12.99 -22.91
N GLY A 13 16.52 12.38 -22.05
CA GLY A 13 17.65 13.07 -21.42
C GLY A 13 17.58 13.34 -19.91
N ARG A 14 18.49 12.63 -19.22
CA ARG A 14 19.10 12.90 -17.91
C ARG A 14 18.35 12.41 -16.67
N GLY A 15 18.99 11.44 -16.01
CA GLY A 15 18.52 10.76 -14.80
C GLY A 15 18.21 11.72 -13.65
N GLY A 16 16.93 11.89 -13.38
CA GLY A 16 16.42 12.47 -12.14
C GLY A 16 16.28 11.38 -11.09
N ARG A 17 16.90 11.58 -9.93
CA ARG A 17 16.78 10.70 -8.76
C ARG A 17 15.35 10.77 -8.21
N THR A 18 14.49 9.82 -8.54
CA THR A 18 13.19 9.68 -7.86
C THR A 18 13.38 8.85 -6.59
N LEU A 19 13.98 9.47 -5.56
CA LEU A 19 14.02 8.89 -4.22
C LEU A 19 12.59 8.83 -3.70
N LEU A 20 12.11 7.62 -3.40
CA LEU A 20 11.14 7.41 -2.32
C LEU A 20 11.87 7.84 -1.05
N SER A 21 11.80 9.14 -0.75
CA SER A 21 12.47 9.73 0.41
C SER A 21 11.56 9.51 1.61
N ALA A 22 11.99 8.58 2.46
CA ALA A 22 11.38 8.27 3.74
C ALA A 22 11.01 9.53 4.54
N CYS A 23 9.87 9.42 5.23
CA CYS A 23 9.42 10.35 6.25
C CYS A 23 10.56 10.60 7.27
N GLY A 24 11.18 11.78 7.16
CA GLY A 24 12.33 12.19 7.96
C GLY A 24 12.47 13.70 8.00
N ARG A 25 11.81 14.32 9.00
CA ARG A 25 12.10 15.64 9.58
C ARG A 25 12.80 16.64 8.65
N GLY A 26 12.04 17.17 7.70
CA GLY A 26 12.41 18.36 6.94
C GLY A 26 11.14 19.18 6.73
N GLY A 27 11.14 20.43 7.17
CA GLY A 27 10.02 21.35 6.99
C GLY A 27 9.86 21.71 5.51
N GLU A 28 9.23 20.84 4.73
CA GLU A 28 8.70 21.22 3.42
C GLU A 28 7.45 22.07 3.66
N ARG A 29 7.48 23.32 3.20
CA ARG A 29 6.31 24.21 3.27
C ARG A 29 5.15 23.53 2.54
N MET A 30 4.13 23.21 3.32
CA MET A 30 2.93 22.53 2.88
C MET A 30 2.10 23.48 2.00
N GLU A 31 2.13 23.27 0.68
CA GLU A 31 1.27 23.99 -0.26
C GLU A 31 -0.22 23.78 0.07
N PRO A 32 -1.07 24.81 -0.09
CA PRO A 32 -2.50 24.71 0.20
C PRO A 32 -3.15 23.61 -0.65
N VAL A 33 -4.00 22.80 -0.01
CA VAL A 33 -4.67 21.65 -0.62
C VAL A 33 -5.51 22.13 -1.82
N VAL A 34 -5.07 21.80 -3.03
CA VAL A 34 -5.77 22.16 -4.29
C VAL A 34 -7.09 21.41 -4.41
N LEU A 35 -7.16 20.22 -3.82
CA LEU A 35 -8.31 19.34 -3.82
C LEU A 35 -9.07 19.41 -2.49
N GLU A 36 -10.37 19.19 -2.52
CA GLU A 36 -11.18 18.94 -1.33
C GLU A 36 -12.15 17.80 -1.57
N ARG A 37 -12.53 17.11 -0.49
CA ARG A 37 -13.59 16.10 -0.53
C ARG A 37 -14.93 16.77 -0.78
N PHE A 38 -15.80 16.09 -1.51
CA PHE A 38 -17.21 16.47 -1.64
C PHE A 38 -18.09 15.23 -1.81
N LEU A 39 -19.38 15.35 -1.53
CA LEU A 39 -20.36 14.32 -1.86
C LEU A 39 -20.83 14.51 -3.31
N SER A 40 -20.62 13.49 -4.14
CA SER A 40 -21.11 13.45 -5.51
C SER A 40 -22.48 12.76 -5.55
N PRO A 41 -23.55 13.46 -5.98
CA PRO A 41 -24.87 12.87 -6.09
C PRO A 41 -24.85 11.57 -6.92
N GLY A 42 -25.40 10.50 -6.35
CA GLY A 42 -25.49 9.17 -6.98
C GLY A 42 -24.16 8.42 -7.16
N LYS A 43 -23.02 8.94 -6.68
CA LYS A 43 -21.69 8.34 -6.88
C LYS A 43 -20.85 8.24 -5.60
N GLY A 44 -21.44 8.56 -4.45
CA GLY A 44 -20.73 8.58 -3.17
C GLY A 44 -19.76 9.77 -3.07
N SER A 45 -18.65 9.58 -2.39
CA SER A 45 -17.70 10.65 -2.09
C SER A 45 -16.69 10.82 -3.24
N GLY A 46 -16.25 12.06 -3.50
CA GLY A 46 -15.31 12.39 -4.56
C GLY A 46 -14.32 13.50 -4.16
N LEU A 47 -13.45 13.87 -5.11
CA LEU A 47 -12.51 14.99 -4.99
C LEU A 47 -12.84 16.07 -6.02
N ARG A 48 -12.84 17.33 -5.61
CA ARG A 48 -12.98 18.50 -6.51
C ARG A 48 -11.87 19.51 -6.27
N ALA A 49 -11.53 20.28 -7.30
CA ALA A 49 -10.56 21.36 -7.16
C ALA A 49 -11.21 22.58 -6.49
N ARG A 50 -10.50 23.22 -5.57
CA ARG A 50 -10.91 24.47 -4.89
C ARG A 50 -10.67 25.72 -5.74
N ARG A 51 -9.88 25.58 -6.81
CA ARG A 51 -9.50 26.64 -7.74
C ARG A 51 -9.32 26.09 -9.15
N ARG A 52 -9.13 26.98 -10.12
CA ARG A 52 -8.70 26.58 -11.46
C ARG A 52 -7.35 25.86 -11.39
N VAL A 53 -7.23 24.82 -12.20
CA VAL A 53 -6.05 23.96 -12.35
C VAL A 53 -5.54 24.13 -13.78
N ARG A 54 -4.22 24.20 -13.96
CA ARG A 54 -3.61 24.25 -15.29
C ARG A 54 -3.22 22.85 -15.77
N PRO A 55 -3.26 22.58 -17.09
CA PRO A 55 -2.70 21.35 -17.63
C PRO A 55 -1.24 21.15 -17.18
N GLY A 56 -0.91 19.94 -16.71
CA GLY A 56 0.42 19.60 -16.20
C GLY A 56 0.68 19.97 -14.74
N GLU A 57 -0.28 20.60 -14.05
CA GLU A 57 -0.13 20.96 -12.64
C GLU A 57 -0.23 19.73 -11.71
N LEU A 58 0.68 19.61 -10.74
CA LEU A 58 0.66 18.56 -9.74
C LEU A 58 -0.44 18.83 -8.70
N LEU A 59 -1.48 18.01 -8.70
CA LEU A 59 -2.63 18.16 -7.79
C LEU A 59 -2.43 17.48 -6.44
N TYR A 60 -1.79 16.32 -6.43
CA TYR A 60 -1.58 15.52 -5.24
C TYR A 60 -0.42 14.55 -5.45
N ARG A 61 0.39 14.37 -4.42
CA ARG A 61 1.41 13.32 -4.33
C ARG A 61 1.29 12.71 -2.95
N ALA A 62 1.24 11.39 -2.90
CA ALA A 62 1.27 10.63 -1.66
C ALA A 62 2.09 9.37 -1.87
N GLU A 63 2.78 8.94 -0.82
CA GLU A 63 3.29 7.58 -0.73
C GLU A 63 2.13 6.61 -0.47
N PRO A 64 2.22 5.34 -0.92
CA PRO A 64 1.21 4.36 -0.59
C PRO A 64 1.07 4.22 0.95
N PHE A 65 -0.16 4.05 1.43
CA PHE A 65 -0.40 3.73 2.82
C PHE A 65 0.25 2.38 3.16
N ALA A 66 0.11 1.38 2.30
CA ALA A 66 0.84 0.12 2.41
C ALA A 66 1.14 -0.41 1.00
N TYR A 67 2.23 -1.16 0.85
CA TYR A 67 2.55 -1.85 -0.39
C TYR A 67 3.33 -3.13 -0.09
N VAL A 68 3.35 -4.05 -1.05
CA VAL A 68 4.18 -5.28 -1.02
C VAL A 68 4.82 -5.52 -2.38
N VAL A 69 6.02 -6.09 -2.38
CA VAL A 69 6.62 -6.70 -3.58
C VAL A 69 5.91 -8.01 -3.84
N THR A 70 5.44 -8.23 -5.08
CA THR A 70 4.71 -9.46 -5.42
C THR A 70 5.62 -10.68 -5.36
N LYS A 71 5.02 -11.86 -5.21
CA LYS A 71 5.75 -13.14 -5.19
C LYS A 71 6.69 -13.29 -6.40
N GLU A 72 6.27 -12.85 -7.57
CA GLU A 72 7.02 -12.95 -8.83
C GLU A 72 8.24 -12.03 -8.87
N GLN A 73 8.24 -10.94 -8.10
CA GLN A 73 9.34 -9.97 -8.03
C GLN A 73 10.24 -10.16 -6.78
N LEU A 74 9.94 -11.16 -5.94
CA LEU A 74 10.77 -11.44 -4.78
C LEU A 74 12.22 -11.74 -5.19
N GLY A 75 13.13 -10.91 -4.70
CA GLY A 75 14.55 -11.04 -4.96
C GLY A 75 15.02 -10.50 -6.30
N SER A 76 14.16 -9.87 -7.11
CA SER A 76 14.56 -9.06 -8.27
C SER A 76 14.61 -7.56 -7.93
N VAL A 77 13.80 -7.11 -6.97
CA VAL A 77 13.69 -5.72 -6.52
C VAL A 77 13.92 -5.57 -5.02
N CYS A 78 14.28 -4.36 -4.61
CA CYS A 78 14.36 -4.00 -3.19
C CYS A 78 12.95 -3.83 -2.60
N GLU A 79 12.71 -4.46 -1.44
CA GLU A 79 11.45 -4.38 -0.66
C GLU A 79 11.11 -2.99 -0.11
N HIS A 80 12.02 -2.02 -0.22
CA HIS A 80 11.79 -0.64 0.22
C HIS A 80 11.62 0.34 -0.94
N CYS A 81 12.63 0.41 -1.81
CA CYS A 81 12.64 1.42 -2.88
C CYS A 81 12.04 0.91 -4.20
N LEU A 82 11.67 -0.37 -4.27
CA LEU A 82 11.09 -1.05 -5.44
C LEU A 82 11.99 -1.05 -6.70
N ARG A 83 13.26 -0.67 -6.54
CA ARG A 83 14.23 -0.68 -7.64
C ARG A 83 14.85 -2.05 -7.79
N ARG A 84 15.04 -2.45 -9.05
CA ARG A 84 15.83 -3.63 -9.41
C ARG A 84 17.27 -3.47 -8.94
N ASN A 85 17.84 -4.56 -8.46
CA ASN A 85 19.24 -4.62 -8.08
C ASN A 85 19.71 -6.08 -8.15
N GLU A 86 20.88 -6.31 -8.74
CA GLU A 86 21.46 -7.66 -8.86
C GLU A 86 22.03 -8.17 -7.53
N HIS A 87 22.35 -7.27 -6.61
CA HIS A 87 22.98 -7.54 -5.32
C HIS A 87 22.05 -7.12 -4.17
N LEU A 88 21.00 -7.91 -3.95
CA LEU A 88 20.10 -7.71 -2.82
C LEU A 88 20.54 -8.51 -1.59
N HIS A 89 20.52 -7.84 -0.44
CA HIS A 89 20.78 -8.45 0.87
C HIS A 89 19.47 -8.93 1.50
N ARG A 90 19.39 -10.21 1.85
CA ARG A 90 18.23 -10.79 2.54
C ARG A 90 18.15 -10.34 4.00
N CYS A 91 16.94 -10.17 4.49
CA CYS A 91 16.68 -10.08 5.93
C CYS A 91 17.14 -11.37 6.61
N SER A 92 17.96 -11.26 7.65
CA SER A 92 18.50 -12.43 8.35
C SER A 92 17.45 -13.20 9.16
N GLN A 93 16.34 -12.55 9.52
CA GLN A 93 15.30 -13.13 10.37
C GLN A 93 14.28 -13.94 9.58
N CYS A 94 13.60 -13.32 8.60
CA CYS A 94 12.58 -13.99 7.80
C CYS A 94 13.11 -14.65 6.53
N LYS A 95 14.33 -14.29 6.08
CA LYS A 95 14.96 -14.78 4.82
C LYS A 95 14.19 -14.47 3.53
N VAL A 96 12.98 -13.90 3.60
CA VAL A 96 12.12 -13.50 2.48
C VAL A 96 12.51 -12.13 1.94
N ALA A 97 12.37 -11.08 2.77
CA ALA A 97 12.53 -9.71 2.31
C ALA A 97 13.99 -9.42 1.91
N LYS A 98 14.21 -8.73 0.78
CA LYS A 98 15.55 -8.36 0.31
C LYS A 98 15.68 -6.86 0.02
N TYR A 99 16.87 -6.32 0.27
CA TYR A 99 17.13 -4.87 0.20
C TYR A 99 18.41 -4.57 -0.57
N CYS A 100 18.45 -3.45 -1.29
CA CYS A 100 19.65 -3.03 -2.04
C CYS A 100 20.78 -2.49 -1.14
N GLY A 101 20.56 -2.38 0.17
CA GLY A 101 21.55 -1.92 1.11
C GLY A 101 21.00 -1.67 2.52
N LYS A 102 21.90 -1.38 3.45
CA LYS A 102 21.59 -1.15 4.87
C LYS A 102 20.61 0.01 5.09
N SER A 103 20.64 1.06 4.26
CA SER A 103 19.72 2.21 4.37
C SER A 103 18.28 1.77 4.15
N CYS A 104 17.99 1.15 3.00
CA CYS A 104 16.66 0.65 2.66
C CYS A 104 16.15 -0.39 3.66
N GLN A 105 17.03 -1.26 4.19
CA GLN A 105 16.64 -2.20 5.23
C GLN A 105 16.23 -1.49 6.53
N LYS A 106 16.99 -0.46 6.94
CA LYS A 106 16.71 0.32 8.16
C LYS A 106 15.42 1.13 8.03
N GLU A 107 15.21 1.77 6.87
CA GLU A 107 14.03 2.57 6.57
C GLU A 107 12.76 1.70 6.50
N ALA A 108 12.84 0.52 5.87
CA ALA A 108 11.72 -0.42 5.82
C ALA A 108 11.41 -1.10 7.16
N TRP A 109 12.34 -1.10 8.12
CA TRP A 109 12.21 -1.90 9.35
C TRP A 109 10.95 -1.57 10.15
N LEU A 110 10.54 -0.29 10.17
CA LEU A 110 9.35 0.13 10.90
C LEU A 110 8.07 -0.56 10.39
N ASP A 111 7.95 -0.76 9.08
CA ASP A 111 6.80 -1.43 8.45
C ASP A 111 7.03 -2.94 8.30
N HIS A 112 8.28 -3.38 8.16
CA HIS A 112 8.63 -4.79 8.01
C HIS A 112 8.67 -5.56 9.33
N LYS A 113 8.97 -4.94 10.48
CA LYS A 113 9.27 -5.65 11.74
C LYS A 113 8.21 -6.67 12.15
N GLN A 114 6.92 -6.30 12.08
CA GLN A 114 5.81 -7.19 12.44
C GLN A 114 5.59 -8.25 11.35
N GLU A 115 5.57 -7.85 10.08
CA GLU A 115 5.50 -8.77 8.93
C GLU A 115 6.66 -9.79 8.93
N CYS A 116 7.85 -9.40 9.38
CA CYS A 116 9.03 -10.25 9.45
C CYS A 116 8.80 -11.47 10.34
N ARG A 117 8.08 -11.32 11.46
CA ARG A 117 7.80 -12.45 12.36
C ARG A 117 6.76 -13.37 11.76
N CYS A 118 5.71 -12.81 11.14
CA CYS A 118 4.70 -13.56 10.39
C CYS A 118 5.30 -14.35 9.22
N LEU A 119 6.18 -13.74 8.41
CA LEU A 119 6.85 -14.42 7.30
C LEU A 119 7.73 -15.57 7.80
N LYS A 120 8.46 -15.35 8.90
CA LYS A 120 9.29 -16.39 9.53
C LYS A 120 8.46 -17.57 10.03
N SER A 121 7.27 -17.34 10.58
CA SER A 121 6.39 -18.40 11.08
C SER A 121 5.58 -19.09 9.97
N SER A 122 5.62 -18.58 8.75
CA SER A 122 4.81 -19.11 7.65
C SER A 122 5.52 -20.19 6.83
N GLU A 123 6.80 -20.50 7.08
CA GLU A 123 7.49 -21.55 6.34
C GLU A 123 6.80 -22.92 6.52
N PRO A 124 6.62 -23.73 5.44
CA PRO A 124 6.99 -23.48 4.04
C PRO A 124 5.92 -22.73 3.20
N ASN A 125 4.77 -22.38 3.80
CA ASN A 125 3.61 -21.82 3.14
C ASN A 125 3.69 -20.28 2.98
N PHE A 126 4.22 -19.81 1.85
CA PHE A 126 4.27 -18.38 1.56
C PHE A 126 2.86 -17.78 1.36
N PRO A 127 2.48 -16.70 2.09
CA PRO A 127 1.15 -16.12 2.01
C PRO A 127 0.88 -15.43 0.65
N PRO A 128 -0.38 -15.34 0.20
CA PRO A 128 -0.76 -14.53 -0.96
C PRO A 128 -0.39 -13.05 -0.78
N ASP A 129 -0.08 -12.36 -1.88
CA ASP A 129 0.30 -10.94 -1.83
C ASP A 129 -0.81 -10.04 -1.25
N SER A 130 -2.07 -10.36 -1.53
CA SER A 130 -3.23 -9.68 -0.93
C SER A 130 -3.26 -9.83 0.59
N VAL A 131 -2.88 -10.99 1.12
CA VAL A 131 -2.79 -11.26 2.56
C VAL A 131 -1.62 -10.49 3.18
N ARG A 132 -0.46 -10.46 2.52
CA ARG A 132 0.68 -9.65 2.99
C ARG A 132 0.35 -8.16 3.04
N LEU A 133 -0.32 -7.65 1.98
CA LEU A 133 -0.74 -6.26 1.91
C LEU A 133 -1.75 -5.93 3.02
N ALA A 134 -2.77 -6.77 3.20
CA ALA A 134 -3.74 -6.60 4.27
C ALA A 134 -3.07 -6.64 5.66
N GLY A 135 -2.09 -7.51 5.87
CA GLY A 135 -1.31 -7.53 7.10
C GLY A 135 -0.56 -6.23 7.36
N ARG A 136 0.10 -5.66 6.34
CA ARG A 136 0.75 -4.33 6.45
C ARG A 136 -0.25 -3.22 6.76
N ILE A 137 -1.47 -3.27 6.20
CA ILE A 137 -2.55 -2.34 6.53
C ILE A 137 -2.93 -2.47 8.01
N VAL A 138 -3.21 -3.69 8.50
CA VAL A 138 -3.54 -3.94 9.91
C VAL A 138 -2.47 -3.38 10.84
N PHE A 139 -1.20 -3.71 10.60
CA PHE A 139 -0.10 -3.23 11.43
C PHE A 139 0.05 -1.71 11.44
N LYS A 140 -0.24 -1.06 10.31
CA LYS A 140 -0.17 0.40 10.19
C LYS A 140 -1.35 1.09 10.90
N LEU A 141 -2.55 0.52 10.81
CA LEU A 141 -3.73 0.98 11.55
C LEU A 141 -3.52 0.85 13.06
N LEU A 142 -3.01 -0.29 13.54
CA LEU A 142 -2.72 -0.52 14.96
C LEU A 142 -1.69 0.48 15.52
N ARG A 143 -0.70 0.86 14.70
CA ARG A 143 0.32 1.83 15.09
C ARG A 143 -0.20 3.28 15.11
N GLN A 144 -1.35 3.57 14.50
CA GLN A 144 -1.90 4.92 14.32
C GLN A 144 -0.88 5.90 13.71
N SER A 145 -0.05 5.42 12.77
CA SER A 145 0.97 6.29 12.19
C SER A 145 0.34 7.31 11.25
N VAL A 146 0.63 8.59 11.47
CA VAL A 146 0.27 9.67 10.54
C VAL A 146 0.81 9.33 9.15
N CYS A 147 -0.09 9.20 8.19
CA CYS A 147 0.26 8.93 6.80
C CYS A 147 -0.30 10.04 5.92
N HIS A 148 0.57 10.70 5.15
CA HIS A 148 0.13 11.76 4.25
C HIS A 148 -0.84 11.27 3.18
N SER A 149 -0.83 9.97 2.85
CA SER A 149 -1.85 9.39 1.99
C SER A 149 -3.25 9.56 2.55
N GLU A 150 -3.42 9.54 3.87
CA GLU A 150 -4.74 9.65 4.50
C GLU A 150 -5.27 11.08 4.63
N ARG A 151 -4.57 12.07 4.04
CA ARG A 151 -4.96 13.49 4.15
C ARG A 151 -6.34 13.77 3.55
N LEU A 152 -6.71 13.06 2.49
CA LEU A 152 -7.98 13.26 1.79
C LEU A 152 -9.00 12.20 2.18
N TYR A 153 -8.63 10.93 2.26
CA TYR A 153 -9.48 9.86 2.80
C TYR A 153 -8.69 9.02 3.78
N SER A 154 -9.29 8.65 4.91
CA SER A 154 -8.73 7.61 5.76
C SER A 154 -9.12 6.22 5.25
N PHE A 155 -8.44 5.17 5.73
CA PHE A 155 -8.87 3.79 5.49
C PHE A 155 -10.33 3.53 5.92
N SER A 156 -10.77 4.17 7.00
CA SER A 156 -12.13 4.05 7.52
C SER A 156 -13.16 4.64 6.55
N ASP A 157 -12.81 5.69 5.82
CA ASP A 157 -13.68 6.39 4.86
C ASP A 157 -13.94 5.61 3.56
N LEU A 158 -13.20 4.53 3.31
CA LEU A 158 -13.33 3.79 2.06
C LEU A 158 -14.63 3.00 1.97
N GLN A 159 -15.21 3.02 0.77
CA GLN A 159 -16.36 2.19 0.46
C GLN A 159 -15.95 0.73 0.25
N SER A 160 -16.60 -0.16 0.98
CA SER A 160 -16.40 -1.61 0.87
C SER A 160 -17.21 -2.25 -0.26
N ASN A 161 -18.21 -1.54 -0.81
CA ASN A 161 -19.13 -1.99 -1.87
C ASN A 161 -19.64 -3.43 -1.70
N ILE A 162 -19.80 -3.89 -0.45
CA ILE A 162 -20.12 -5.29 -0.12
C ILE A 162 -21.43 -5.75 -0.79
N GLU A 163 -22.39 -4.85 -0.93
CA GLU A 163 -23.69 -5.09 -1.55
C GLU A 163 -23.59 -5.45 -3.04
N GLN A 164 -22.51 -5.07 -3.72
CA GLN A 164 -22.29 -5.36 -5.14
C GLN A 164 -21.55 -6.69 -5.36
N LEU A 165 -21.09 -7.35 -4.29
CA LEU A 165 -20.36 -8.61 -4.38
C LEU A 165 -21.32 -9.79 -4.46
N SER A 166 -21.01 -10.75 -5.34
CA SER A 166 -21.69 -12.05 -5.35
C SER A 166 -21.35 -12.85 -4.09
N GLU A 167 -22.18 -13.83 -3.73
CA GLU A 167 -21.89 -14.70 -2.58
C GLU A 167 -20.60 -15.49 -2.76
N GLU A 168 -20.30 -15.94 -3.98
CA GLU A 168 -19.03 -16.61 -4.29
C GLU A 168 -17.82 -15.70 -4.04
N MET A 169 -17.90 -14.42 -4.45
CA MET A 169 -16.85 -13.45 -4.17
C MET A 169 -16.71 -13.23 -2.65
N LYS A 170 -17.82 -13.10 -1.93
CA LYS A 170 -17.81 -12.96 -0.47
C LYS A 170 -17.18 -14.19 0.20
N ASP A 171 -17.46 -15.40 -0.26
CA ASP A 171 -16.81 -16.61 0.23
C ASP A 171 -15.30 -16.60 0.00
N GLY A 172 -14.85 -16.21 -1.19
CA GLY A 172 -13.42 -16.03 -1.47
C GLY A 172 -12.77 -15.01 -0.52
N LEU A 173 -13.43 -13.89 -0.25
CA LEU A 173 -12.93 -12.87 0.69
C LEU A 173 -12.95 -13.36 2.14
N ARG A 174 -13.94 -14.15 2.56
CA ARG A 174 -13.97 -14.82 3.88
C ARG A 174 -12.79 -15.77 4.05
N HIS A 175 -12.45 -16.54 3.02
CA HIS A 175 -11.26 -17.40 3.02
C HIS A 175 -9.97 -16.57 3.18
N LEU A 176 -9.83 -15.48 2.42
CA LEU A 176 -8.68 -14.58 2.56
C LEU A 176 -8.60 -13.94 3.95
N ALA A 177 -9.73 -13.55 4.55
CA ALA A 177 -9.80 -13.03 5.92
C ALA A 177 -9.33 -14.07 6.94
N HIS A 178 -9.73 -15.33 6.79
CA HIS A 178 -9.25 -16.42 7.64
C HIS A 178 -7.75 -16.68 7.43
N THR A 179 -7.26 -16.68 6.18
CA THR A 179 -5.83 -16.80 5.89
C THR A 179 -5.03 -15.65 6.51
N LEU A 180 -5.56 -14.43 6.47
CA LEU A 180 -4.96 -13.26 7.13
C LEU A 180 -4.88 -13.47 8.64
N GLN A 181 -5.96 -13.93 9.27
CA GLN A 181 -5.94 -14.23 10.71
C GLN A 181 -4.84 -15.24 11.05
N LEU A 182 -4.73 -16.34 10.30
CA LEU A 182 -3.66 -17.33 10.49
C LEU A 182 -2.27 -16.74 10.29
N TYR A 183 -2.08 -15.93 9.25
CA TYR A 183 -0.81 -15.26 8.96
C TYR A 183 -0.39 -14.29 10.08
N LEU A 184 -1.35 -13.57 10.67
CA LEU A 184 -1.09 -12.59 11.72
C LEU A 184 -0.91 -13.21 13.12
N LYS A 185 -1.23 -14.49 13.33
CA LYS A 185 -1.16 -15.15 14.67
C LYS A 185 0.19 -15.01 15.38
N ALA A 186 1.29 -14.86 14.64
CA ALA A 186 2.62 -14.65 15.22
C ALA A 186 2.77 -13.30 15.94
N GLU A 187 1.95 -12.30 15.58
CA GLU A 187 1.95 -10.97 16.17
C GLU A 187 0.66 -10.66 16.95
N ILE A 188 -0.47 -11.22 16.51
CA ILE A 188 -1.81 -10.96 17.04
C ILE A 188 -2.42 -12.30 17.42
N GLN A 189 -2.22 -12.72 18.67
CA GLN A 189 -2.74 -13.99 19.18
C GLN A 189 -4.24 -13.93 19.44
N ASP A 190 -4.72 -12.79 19.93
CA ASP A 190 -6.12 -12.54 20.20
C ASP A 190 -6.68 -11.42 19.33
N ALA A 191 -7.40 -11.80 18.29
CA ALA A 191 -8.06 -10.87 17.38
C ALA A 191 -9.32 -10.23 17.99
N SER A 192 -9.84 -10.76 19.10
CA SER A 192 -11.06 -10.22 19.74
C SER A 192 -10.82 -8.85 20.39
N HIS A 193 -9.57 -8.53 20.72
CA HIS A 193 -9.16 -7.24 21.26
C HIS A 193 -8.79 -6.19 20.20
N LEU A 194 -8.93 -6.52 18.90
CA LEU A 194 -8.69 -5.55 17.86
C LEU A 194 -9.74 -4.43 17.89
N PRO A 195 -9.35 -3.17 17.62
CA PRO A 195 -10.31 -2.09 17.49
C PRO A 195 -11.40 -2.44 16.46
N PRO A 196 -12.66 -2.02 16.65
CA PRO A 196 -13.75 -2.29 15.70
C PRO A 196 -13.47 -1.80 14.26
N ALA A 197 -12.57 -0.82 14.10
CA ALA A 197 -12.11 -0.35 12.80
C ALA A 197 -11.28 -1.39 12.01
N ILE A 198 -10.81 -2.45 12.67
CA ILE A 198 -10.01 -3.53 12.09
C ILE A 198 -10.87 -4.78 11.97
N ASP A 199 -11.63 -4.83 10.88
CA ASP A 199 -12.36 -6.01 10.44
C ASP A 199 -11.65 -6.59 9.22
N PHE A 200 -11.15 -7.83 9.32
CA PHE A 200 -10.36 -8.45 8.26
C PHE A 200 -11.14 -8.63 6.96
N PHE A 201 -12.43 -8.96 7.03
CA PHE A 201 -13.28 -9.07 5.85
C PHE A 201 -13.50 -7.69 5.22
N GLN A 202 -13.76 -6.66 6.03
CA GLN A 202 -13.86 -5.29 5.55
C GLN A 202 -12.56 -4.79 4.93
N ILE A 203 -11.41 -5.21 5.45
CA ILE A 203 -10.12 -4.83 4.89
C ILE A 203 -9.99 -5.34 3.46
N PHE A 204 -10.34 -6.60 3.21
CA PHE A 204 -10.30 -7.15 1.86
C PHE A 204 -11.32 -6.51 0.93
N THR A 205 -12.54 -6.27 1.40
CA THR A 205 -13.58 -5.63 0.57
C THR A 205 -13.21 -4.18 0.22
N LYS A 206 -12.66 -3.41 1.15
CA LYS A 206 -12.15 -2.04 0.90
C LYS A 206 -10.91 -2.04 0.00
N ALA A 207 -9.99 -2.98 0.20
CA ALA A 207 -8.75 -3.05 -0.56
C ALA A 207 -8.99 -3.51 -2.01
N LEU A 208 -9.96 -4.41 -2.27
CA LEU A 208 -10.28 -4.92 -3.61
C LEU A 208 -10.52 -3.80 -4.64
N PHE A 209 -11.15 -2.69 -4.23
CA PHE A 209 -11.50 -1.59 -5.11
C PHE A 209 -10.45 -0.46 -5.17
N THR A 210 -9.41 -0.52 -4.33
CA THR A 210 -8.43 0.56 -4.13
C THR A 210 -6.98 0.14 -4.33
N MET A 211 -6.72 -1.16 -4.54
CA MET A 211 -5.39 -1.64 -4.92
C MET A 211 -4.99 -1.08 -6.29
N VAL A 212 -3.85 -0.40 -6.32
CA VAL A 212 -3.24 0.14 -7.54
C VAL A 212 -1.93 -0.59 -7.80
N GLN A 213 -1.72 -0.98 -9.05
CA GLN A 213 -0.43 -1.50 -9.47
C GLN A 213 0.60 -0.37 -9.56
N ILE A 214 1.66 -0.45 -8.76
CA ILE A 214 2.79 0.47 -8.77
C ILE A 214 3.78 0.01 -9.85
N ASN A 215 4.10 0.91 -10.78
CA ASN A 215 5.13 0.70 -11.78
C ASN A 215 6.30 1.67 -11.55
N PRO A 216 7.41 1.21 -10.93
CA PRO A 216 8.53 2.09 -10.61
C PRO A 216 9.29 2.64 -11.83
N ASN A 217 9.13 2.12 -13.05
CA ASN A 217 9.99 2.50 -14.20
C ASN A 217 9.34 2.51 -15.62
N CYS A 218 8.01 2.57 -15.76
CA CYS A 218 7.34 2.59 -17.08
C CYS A 218 7.75 1.48 -18.07
N SER A 219 8.14 0.31 -17.57
CA SER A 219 8.24 -0.91 -18.38
C SER A 219 8.08 -2.13 -17.47
N HIS A 220 6.85 -2.66 -17.41
CA HIS A 220 6.49 -4.00 -16.91
C HIS A 220 6.84 -4.39 -15.45
N PHE A 221 6.53 -3.55 -14.45
CA PHE A 221 6.52 -3.99 -13.05
C PHE A 221 5.20 -3.64 -12.38
N PHE A 222 4.65 -4.60 -11.65
CA PHE A 222 3.39 -4.48 -10.92
C PHE A 222 3.67 -4.84 -9.46
N ASP A 223 3.98 -3.87 -8.61
CA ASP A 223 3.86 -4.03 -7.15
C ASP A 223 2.45 -3.63 -6.73
N VAL A 224 1.91 -4.14 -5.62
CA VAL A 224 0.55 -3.77 -5.19
C VAL A 224 0.64 -2.74 -4.08
N GLY A 225 0.12 -1.55 -4.35
CA GLY A 225 0.03 -0.45 -3.40
C GLY A 225 -1.42 -0.12 -3.05
N TYR A 226 -1.66 0.19 -1.78
CA TYR A 226 -2.90 0.76 -1.32
C TYR A 226 -2.72 2.27 -1.08
N PHE A 227 -3.57 3.07 -1.73
CA PHE A 227 -3.63 4.52 -1.55
C PHE A 227 -5.02 4.88 -1.03
N SER A 228 -5.07 5.61 0.08
CA SER A 228 -6.29 6.19 0.61
C SER A 228 -6.55 7.53 -0.08
N THR A 229 -6.88 7.52 -1.37
CA THR A 229 -7.12 8.76 -2.13
C THR A 229 -8.40 9.45 -1.73
#